data_AF-P41125-F1
#
_entry.id   AF-P41125-F1
#
_cell.length_a   1.000
_cell.length_b   1.000
_cell.length_c   1.000
_cell.angle_alpha   90.00
_cell.angle_beta   90.00
_cell.angle_gamma   90.00
#
_symmetry.space_group_name_H-M   'P 1'
#
loop_
_entity.id
_entity.type
_entity.pdbx_description
1 polymer ?
#
loop_
_entity_poly.entity_id
_entity_poly.type
_entity_poly.pdbx_seq_one_letter_code
_entity_poly.pdbx_strand_id
1 'polypeptide(L)'
;MAPSRNGMILKPHFHKDWQRRVATWFNQPARKIRRRKARQAKARRIAPRPVAGPIRPIVRCPTVRYHKKVRAGRGFSLEELKLAGINKRFARTIGISVDPRRRNKSTESLQANVQRLKEYRSKLILFPRKPSAPKKGDSSPEELKMATQLSGPVMPIRNVFKREKARVISEEEKNFKAFASLRMARANARLFGIRAKRAKEAAEQDVEKKK
;
A
#
# COMPACT_ATOMS: atom_id res chain seq x y z
N MET A 1 -17.59 6.82 -45.65
CA MET A 1 -16.66 7.83 -46.19
C MET A 1 -15.44 7.09 -46.69
N ALA A 2 -15.19 7.12 -48.00
CA ALA A 2 -13.90 6.68 -48.51
C ALA A 2 -12.81 7.59 -47.92
N PRO A 3 -11.62 7.06 -47.58
CA PRO A 3 -10.51 7.88 -47.10
C PRO A 3 -10.15 8.94 -48.16
N SER A 4 -9.85 10.16 -47.70
CA SER A 4 -9.21 11.20 -48.54
C SER A 4 -7.70 10.94 -48.65
N ARG A 5 -6.98 11.78 -49.41
CA ARG A 5 -5.54 11.71 -49.75
C ARG A 5 -4.72 10.85 -48.78
N ASN A 6 -4.33 11.40 -47.64
CA ASN A 6 -3.56 10.69 -46.62
C ASN A 6 -4.15 11.02 -45.24
N GLY A 7 -4.64 10.00 -44.56
CA GLY A 7 -5.20 10.09 -43.22
C GLY A 7 -4.99 8.79 -42.45
N MET A 8 -5.14 8.84 -41.13
CA MET A 8 -4.97 7.67 -40.28
C MET A 8 -6.02 6.60 -40.61
N ILE A 9 -5.63 5.33 -40.63
CA ILE A 9 -6.56 4.20 -40.66
C ILE A 9 -7.26 4.14 -39.30
N LEU A 10 -8.46 4.71 -39.22
CA LEU A 10 -9.28 4.70 -38.02
C LEU A 10 -10.09 3.39 -37.95
N LYS A 11 -10.22 2.82 -36.74
CA LYS A 11 -11.13 1.71 -36.44
C LYS A 11 -12.19 2.17 -35.43
N PRO A 12 -13.12 3.06 -35.81
CA PRO A 12 -14.16 3.54 -34.90
C PRO A 12 -15.08 2.39 -34.51
N HIS A 13 -15.26 2.15 -33.20
CA HIS A 13 -16.10 1.06 -32.71
C HIS A 13 -17.57 1.49 -32.56
N PHE A 14 -18.10 2.18 -33.57
CA PHE A 14 -19.48 2.69 -33.63
C PHE A 14 -20.39 1.83 -34.52
N HIS A 15 -19.98 0.59 -34.83
CA HIS A 15 -20.70 -0.35 -35.71
C HIS A 15 -21.85 -1.13 -35.05
N LYS A 16 -21.96 -1.05 -33.72
CA LYS A 16 -23.10 -1.60 -32.96
C LYS A 16 -24.09 -0.48 -32.65
N ASP A 17 -25.31 -0.82 -32.24
CA ASP A 17 -26.27 0.16 -31.71
C ASP A 17 -25.74 0.77 -30.38
N TRP A 18 -24.84 1.74 -30.51
CA TRP A 18 -24.21 2.47 -29.41
C TRP A 18 -25.09 3.62 -28.94
N GLN A 19 -25.91 4.18 -29.83
CA GLN A 19 -26.82 5.30 -29.54
C GLN A 19 -27.82 4.94 -28.45
N ARG A 20 -28.35 3.70 -28.45
CA ARG A 20 -29.21 3.18 -27.36
C ARG A 20 -28.52 3.12 -25.97
N ARG A 21 -27.19 3.11 -25.91
CA ARG A 21 -26.38 2.94 -24.68
C ARG A 21 -25.52 4.17 -24.35
N VAL A 22 -25.94 5.35 -24.79
CA VAL A 22 -25.26 6.60 -24.46
C VAL A 22 -25.58 7.02 -23.02
N ALA A 23 -24.59 6.94 -22.15
CA ALA A 23 -24.69 7.45 -20.78
C ALA A 23 -24.34 8.95 -20.75
N THR A 24 -25.35 9.81 -20.61
CA THR A 24 -25.13 11.24 -20.36
C THR A 24 -24.77 11.49 -18.90
N TRP A 25 -23.99 12.54 -18.65
CA TRP A 25 -23.46 12.85 -17.32
C TRP A 25 -24.04 14.15 -16.73
N PHE A 26 -25.21 14.60 -17.20
CA PHE A 26 -25.90 15.78 -16.68
C PHE A 26 -26.25 15.67 -15.18
N ASN A 27 -26.36 14.44 -14.66
CA ASN A 27 -26.58 14.18 -13.24
C ASN A 27 -25.30 14.28 -12.38
N GLN A 28 -24.13 14.61 -12.95
CA GLN A 28 -22.85 14.71 -12.24
C GLN A 28 -22.87 15.74 -11.08
N PRO A 29 -23.31 17.01 -11.25
CA PRO A 29 -23.40 17.98 -10.14
C PRO A 29 -24.35 17.52 -9.04
N ALA A 30 -25.54 17.01 -9.39
CA ALA A 30 -26.50 16.46 -8.42
C ALA A 30 -25.89 15.27 -7.63
N ARG A 31 -25.12 14.41 -8.30
CA ARG A 31 -24.40 13.29 -7.66
C ARG A 31 -23.31 13.79 -6.70
N LYS A 32 -22.59 14.86 -7.04
CA LYS A 32 -21.59 15.50 -6.14
C LYS A 32 -22.26 16.03 -4.87
N ILE A 33 -23.37 16.77 -5.00
CA ILE A 33 -24.15 17.29 -3.86
C ILE A 33 -24.67 16.14 -2.99
N ARG A 34 -25.28 15.11 -3.60
CA ARG A 34 -25.80 13.93 -2.89
C ARG A 34 -24.73 13.23 -2.08
N ARG A 35 -23.56 12.97 -2.68
CA ARG A 35 -22.40 12.36 -1.99
C ARG A 35 -21.87 13.25 -0.86
N ARG A 36 -21.87 14.57 -1.03
CA ARG A 36 -21.48 15.52 0.03
C ARG A 36 -22.45 15.46 1.21
N LYS A 37 -23.77 15.56 0.97
CA LYS A 37 -24.82 15.46 2.00
C LYS A 37 -24.73 14.13 2.74
N ALA A 38 -24.58 13.01 2.04
CA ALA A 38 -24.38 11.68 2.65
C ALA A 38 -23.12 11.61 3.53
N ARG A 39 -22.01 12.24 3.12
CA ARG A 39 -20.78 12.31 3.91
C ARG A 39 -20.96 13.17 5.17
N GLN A 40 -21.67 14.29 5.07
CA GLN A 40 -21.99 15.16 6.22
C GLN A 40 -22.93 14.44 7.21
N ALA A 41 -23.97 13.76 6.72
CA ALA A 41 -24.85 12.94 7.55
C ALA A 41 -24.08 11.83 8.28
N LYS A 42 -23.17 11.13 7.56
CA LYS A 42 -22.27 10.15 8.18
C LYS A 42 -21.40 10.77 9.28
N ALA A 43 -20.82 11.96 9.02
CA ALA A 43 -19.94 12.65 9.96
C ALA A 43 -20.67 12.96 11.28
N ARG A 44 -21.88 13.52 11.21
CA ARG A 44 -22.71 13.80 12.39
C ARG A 44 -23.07 12.52 13.15
N ARG A 45 -23.49 11.46 12.44
CA ARG A 45 -23.93 10.19 13.05
C ARG A 45 -22.85 9.49 13.87
N ILE A 46 -21.58 9.60 13.47
CA ILE A 46 -20.48 8.86 14.12
C ILE A 46 -19.63 9.73 15.05
N ALA A 47 -19.97 11.01 15.22
CA ALA A 47 -19.26 11.91 16.12
C ALA A 47 -19.12 11.24 17.51
N PRO A 48 -17.93 11.24 18.14
CA PRO A 48 -16.72 12.01 17.79
C PRO A 48 -15.74 11.33 16.80
N ARG A 49 -16.06 10.15 16.25
CA ARG A 49 -15.11 9.36 15.42
C ARG A 49 -14.73 10.06 14.11
N PRO A 50 -13.50 9.84 13.58
CA PRO A 50 -13.07 10.38 12.29
C PRO A 50 -13.94 9.93 11.10
N VAL A 51 -14.30 10.88 10.22
CA VAL A 51 -15.23 10.66 9.08
C VAL A 51 -14.68 9.68 8.05
N ALA A 52 -13.36 9.71 7.83
CA ALA A 52 -12.67 8.85 6.86
C ALA A 52 -12.70 7.36 7.23
N GLY A 53 -13.03 7.04 8.48
CA GLY A 53 -13.09 5.68 8.99
C GLY A 53 -11.78 5.22 9.65
N PRO A 54 -11.55 3.90 9.73
CA PRO A 54 -10.44 3.34 10.48
C PRO A 54 -9.07 3.66 9.86
N ILE A 55 -8.03 3.67 10.70
CA ILE A 55 -6.65 3.81 10.22
C ILE A 55 -6.27 2.62 9.34
N ARG A 56 -5.53 2.90 8.26
CA ARG A 56 -5.04 1.93 7.27
C ARG A 56 -3.51 1.80 7.35
N PRO A 57 -2.96 0.61 7.05
CA PRO A 57 -1.52 0.35 7.06
C PRO A 57 -0.81 1.00 5.88
N ILE A 58 0.50 1.14 6.03
CA ILE A 58 1.46 1.53 5.00
C ILE A 58 1.77 0.30 4.15
N VAL A 59 1.50 0.39 2.84
CA VAL A 59 1.66 -0.73 1.90
C VAL A 59 2.41 -0.29 0.65
N ARG A 60 3.40 -1.09 0.24
CA ARG A 60 4.10 -0.95 -1.04
C ARG A 60 3.23 -1.45 -2.19
N CYS A 61 3.28 -0.77 -3.33
CA CYS A 61 2.57 -1.23 -4.53
C CYS A 61 3.24 -2.49 -5.12
N PRO A 62 2.47 -3.42 -5.73
CA PRO A 62 2.96 -4.78 -6.01
C PRO A 62 3.82 -4.92 -7.28
N THR A 63 3.70 -4.02 -8.26
CA THR A 63 4.38 -4.18 -9.56
C THR A 63 5.68 -3.39 -9.64
N VAL A 64 6.61 -3.84 -10.50
CA VAL A 64 7.90 -3.17 -10.73
C VAL A 64 7.72 -1.70 -11.13
N ARG A 65 6.66 -1.34 -11.86
CA ARG A 65 6.38 0.07 -12.21
C ARG A 65 6.09 0.95 -11.00
N TYR A 66 5.50 0.40 -9.93
CA TYR A 66 4.95 1.19 -8.81
C TYR A 66 5.56 0.87 -7.44
N HIS A 67 6.41 -0.14 -7.29
CA HIS A 67 6.95 -0.58 -5.99
C HIS A 67 7.67 0.53 -5.20
N LYS A 68 8.21 1.55 -5.88
CA LYS A 68 8.81 2.73 -5.25
C LYS A 68 7.80 3.61 -4.50
N LYS A 69 6.51 3.53 -4.84
CA LYS A 69 5.42 4.27 -4.19
C LYS A 69 4.81 3.48 -3.03
N VAL A 70 4.39 4.20 -2.01
CA VAL A 70 3.66 3.69 -0.85
C VAL A 70 2.23 4.22 -0.88
N ARG A 71 1.28 3.42 -0.40
CA ARG A 71 -0.15 3.75 -0.35
C ARG A 71 -0.82 3.23 0.92
N ALA A 72 -2.05 3.67 1.16
CA ALA A 72 -2.92 3.08 2.18
C ALA A 72 -3.42 1.68 1.75
N GLY A 73 -3.23 0.68 2.60
CA GLY A 73 -3.72 -0.69 2.40
C GLY A 73 -5.18 -0.91 2.82
N ARG A 74 -5.64 -2.18 2.76
CA ARG A 74 -6.99 -2.58 3.23
C ARG A 74 -7.08 -2.64 4.75
N GLY A 75 -6.09 -3.23 5.41
CA GLY A 75 -6.03 -3.38 6.87
C GLY A 75 -4.73 -4.00 7.38
N PHE A 76 -4.46 -3.79 8.66
CA PHE A 76 -3.31 -4.34 9.40
C PHE A 76 -3.34 -5.87 9.37
N SER A 77 -2.16 -6.49 9.25
CA SER A 77 -2.05 -7.96 9.28
C SER A 77 -2.18 -8.47 10.72
N LEU A 78 -2.47 -9.76 10.89
CA LEU A 78 -2.59 -10.35 12.22
C LEU A 78 -1.27 -10.34 12.99
N GLU A 79 -0.15 -10.49 12.28
CA GLU A 79 1.20 -10.47 12.86
C GLU A 79 1.59 -9.07 13.35
N GLU A 80 1.30 -8.02 12.57
CA GLU A 80 1.52 -6.63 13.01
C GLU A 80 0.70 -6.32 14.28
N LEU A 81 -0.54 -6.78 14.34
CA LEU A 81 -1.41 -6.59 15.52
C LEU A 81 -0.88 -7.36 16.73
N LYS A 82 -0.40 -8.60 16.54
CA LYS A 82 0.22 -9.41 17.60
C LYS A 82 1.45 -8.70 18.18
N LEU A 83 2.34 -8.19 17.32
CA LEU A 83 3.53 -7.45 17.75
C LEU A 83 3.21 -6.09 18.38
N ALA A 84 2.13 -5.44 17.97
CA ALA A 84 1.65 -4.21 18.61
C ALA A 84 0.88 -4.46 19.92
N GLY A 85 0.63 -5.71 20.31
CA GLY A 85 -0.12 -6.07 21.52
C GLY A 85 -1.63 -5.81 21.42
N ILE A 86 -2.22 -5.83 20.22
CA ILE A 86 -3.63 -5.51 19.99
C ILE A 86 -4.40 -6.74 19.51
N ASN A 87 -5.44 -7.13 20.26
CA ASN A 87 -6.32 -8.23 19.83
C ASN A 87 -7.10 -7.87 18.55
N LYS A 88 -7.17 -8.78 17.58
CA LYS A 88 -7.84 -8.58 16.28
C LYS A 88 -9.31 -8.14 16.37
N ARG A 89 -10.05 -8.59 17.39
CA ARG A 89 -11.46 -8.21 17.61
C ARG A 89 -11.55 -6.81 18.20
N PHE A 90 -10.71 -6.52 19.21
CA PHE A 90 -10.63 -5.20 19.84
C PHE A 90 -10.14 -4.11 18.87
N ALA A 91 -9.18 -4.44 17.99
CA ALA A 91 -8.69 -3.54 16.96
C ALA A 91 -9.83 -2.91 16.14
N ARG A 92 -10.81 -3.72 15.69
CA ARG A 92 -11.95 -3.24 14.90
C ARG A 92 -12.86 -2.30 15.70
N THR A 93 -13.04 -2.54 17.00
CA THR A 93 -13.90 -1.69 17.85
C THR A 93 -13.30 -0.32 18.10
N ILE A 94 -11.97 -0.21 18.15
CA ILE A 94 -11.26 1.06 18.36
C ILE A 94 -10.90 1.80 17.07
N GLY A 95 -11.36 1.33 15.90
CA GLY A 95 -11.12 2.03 14.63
C GLY A 95 -9.81 1.64 13.92
N ILE A 96 -9.29 0.43 14.14
CA ILE A 96 -8.17 -0.13 13.38
C ILE A 96 -8.70 -1.13 12.35
N SER A 97 -8.32 -0.94 11.08
CA SER A 97 -8.71 -1.86 10.01
C SER A 97 -7.87 -3.14 10.06
N VAL A 98 -8.50 -4.31 9.89
CA VAL A 98 -7.81 -5.61 10.00
C VAL A 98 -8.04 -6.42 8.73
N ASP A 99 -6.97 -6.88 8.08
CA ASP A 99 -7.02 -7.78 6.93
C ASP A 99 -6.29 -9.09 7.25
N PRO A 100 -7.02 -10.19 7.53
CA PRO A 100 -6.41 -11.47 7.87
C PRO A 100 -5.68 -12.14 6.69
N ARG A 101 -5.88 -11.67 5.46
CA ARG A 101 -5.29 -12.27 4.25
C ARG A 101 -3.87 -11.75 3.97
N ARG A 102 -3.48 -10.63 4.57
CA ARG A 102 -2.18 -10.00 4.31
C ARG A 102 -1.08 -10.72 5.09
N ARG A 103 0.02 -11.03 4.39
CA ARG A 103 1.24 -11.63 4.96
C ARG A 103 2.37 -10.60 4.94
N ASN A 104 3.26 -10.65 5.93
CA ASN A 104 4.49 -9.88 5.91
C ASN A 104 5.63 -10.75 5.37
N LYS A 105 6.45 -10.18 4.50
CA LYS A 105 7.65 -10.84 3.94
C LYS A 105 8.94 -10.09 4.27
N SER A 106 8.81 -8.87 4.81
CA SER A 106 9.93 -7.99 5.11
C SER A 106 9.75 -7.44 6.53
N THR A 107 10.85 -7.37 7.27
CA THR A 107 10.85 -6.90 8.65
C THR A 107 10.62 -5.40 8.74
N GLU A 108 11.09 -4.63 7.75
CA GLU A 108 10.99 -3.17 7.72
C GLU A 108 9.52 -2.72 7.56
N SER A 109 8.77 -3.38 6.67
CA SER A 109 7.35 -3.09 6.48
C SER A 109 6.51 -3.48 7.70
N LEU A 110 6.89 -4.58 8.36
CA LEU A 110 6.28 -5.03 9.61
C LEU A 110 6.52 -4.01 10.73
N GLN A 111 7.77 -3.62 10.97
CA GLN A 111 8.15 -2.62 11.98
C GLN A 111 7.49 -1.27 11.72
N ALA A 112 7.47 -0.78 10.48
CA ALA A 112 6.83 0.48 10.13
C ALA A 112 5.32 0.48 10.47
N ASN A 113 4.62 -0.63 10.22
CA ASN A 113 3.20 -0.75 10.55
C ASN A 113 2.96 -0.96 12.05
N VAL A 114 3.83 -1.69 12.75
CA VAL A 114 3.79 -1.79 14.23
C VAL A 114 3.98 -0.42 14.86
N GLN A 115 4.97 0.36 14.40
CA GLN A 115 5.19 1.71 14.89
C GLN A 115 3.99 2.63 14.62
N ARG A 116 3.40 2.52 13.43
CA ARG A 116 2.17 3.23 13.08
C ARG A 116 0.99 2.86 13.99
N LEU A 117 0.87 1.59 14.40
CA LEU A 117 -0.15 1.17 15.36
C LEU A 117 0.10 1.76 16.75
N LYS A 118 1.36 1.76 17.21
CA LYS A 118 1.75 2.37 18.49
C LYS A 118 1.47 3.88 18.51
N GLU A 119 1.84 4.58 17.45
CA GLU A 119 1.56 6.02 17.27
C GLU A 119 0.05 6.31 17.22
N TYR A 120 -0.73 5.46 16.55
CA TYR A 120 -2.19 5.61 16.55
C TYR A 120 -2.77 5.39 17.95
N ARG A 121 -2.28 4.40 18.69
CA ARG A 121 -2.77 4.07 20.03
C ARG A 121 -2.50 5.19 21.04
N SER A 122 -1.37 5.89 20.93
CA SER A 122 -1.07 7.05 21.77
C SER A 122 -1.91 8.28 21.43
N LYS A 123 -2.34 8.43 20.17
CA LYS A 123 -3.23 9.52 19.71
C LYS A 123 -4.72 9.22 19.88
N LEU A 124 -5.07 8.00 20.30
CA LEU A 124 -6.46 7.56 20.39
C LEU A 124 -7.06 7.97 21.74
N ILE A 125 -8.05 8.86 21.69
CA ILE A 125 -8.92 9.18 22.83
C ILE A 125 -10.05 8.13 22.88
N LEU A 126 -10.11 7.34 23.95
CA LEU A 126 -11.11 6.29 24.12
C LEU A 126 -12.18 6.73 25.13
N PHE A 127 -13.40 6.88 24.64
CA PHE A 127 -14.53 7.26 25.50
C PHE A 127 -14.99 6.08 26.35
N PRO A 128 -15.27 6.31 27.65
CA PRO A 128 -15.82 5.28 28.52
C PRO A 128 -17.19 4.84 28.03
N ARG A 129 -17.51 3.55 28.17
CA ARG A 129 -18.86 3.04 27.81
C ARG A 129 -19.95 3.58 28.73
N LYS A 130 -19.64 3.74 30.02
CA LYS A 130 -20.51 4.36 31.03
C LYS A 130 -19.82 5.62 31.53
N PRO A 131 -20.30 6.83 31.20
CA PRO A 131 -19.65 8.08 31.59
C PRO A 131 -19.45 8.24 33.11
N SER A 132 -20.34 7.66 33.91
CA SER A 132 -20.27 7.71 35.38
C SER A 132 -19.29 6.70 36.00
N ALA A 133 -18.76 5.75 35.22
CA ALA A 133 -17.83 4.73 35.72
C ALA A 133 -16.74 4.41 34.67
N PRO A 134 -15.78 5.32 34.45
CA PRO A 134 -14.65 5.09 33.56
C PRO A 134 -13.84 3.87 33.99
N LYS A 135 -13.37 3.08 33.02
CA LYS A 135 -12.54 1.89 33.25
C LYS A 135 -11.07 2.16 32.94
N LYS A 136 -10.21 1.23 33.36
CA LYS A 136 -8.79 1.25 33.01
C LYS A 136 -8.61 1.25 31.48
N GLY A 137 -7.97 2.30 30.97
CA GLY A 137 -7.67 2.50 29.55
C GLY A 137 -8.63 3.44 28.81
N ASP A 138 -9.67 3.93 29.47
CA ASP A 138 -10.46 5.08 29.01
C ASP A 138 -9.65 6.38 29.20
N SER A 139 -9.98 7.39 28.41
CA SER A 139 -9.34 8.71 28.43
C SER A 139 -9.76 9.56 29.63
N SER A 140 -8.90 10.49 30.05
CA SER A 140 -9.20 11.42 31.15
C SER A 140 -10.34 12.38 30.79
N PRO A 141 -11.08 12.94 31.76
CA PRO A 141 -12.12 13.94 31.48
C PRO A 141 -11.63 15.15 30.68
N GLU A 142 -10.36 15.54 30.84
CA GLU A 142 -9.72 16.63 30.09
C GLU A 142 -9.51 16.26 28.62
N GLU A 143 -9.02 15.05 28.33
CA GLU A 143 -8.90 14.53 26.97
C GLU A 143 -10.25 14.43 26.27
N LEU A 144 -11.30 14.01 27.00
CA LEU A 144 -12.65 13.91 26.43
C LEU A 144 -13.18 15.27 25.96
N LYS A 145 -12.85 16.36 26.66
CA LYS A 145 -13.23 17.73 26.24
C LYS A 145 -12.45 18.19 25.00
N MET A 146 -11.19 17.77 24.86
CA MET A 146 -10.37 18.08 23.68
C MET A 146 -10.75 17.25 22.44
N ALA A 147 -11.57 16.21 22.59
CA ALA A 147 -11.92 15.31 21.51
C ALA A 147 -12.72 16.02 20.41
N THR A 148 -12.06 16.24 19.26
CA THR A 148 -12.68 16.82 18.07
C THR A 148 -12.67 15.83 16.91
N GLN A 149 -13.65 15.95 16.02
CA GLN A 149 -13.73 15.08 14.84
C GLN A 149 -12.64 15.45 13.83
N LEU A 150 -11.69 14.54 13.60
CA LEU A 150 -10.67 14.72 12.58
C LEU A 150 -11.29 14.73 11.17
N SER A 151 -10.99 15.78 10.40
CA SER A 151 -11.30 15.87 8.98
C SER A 151 -10.21 15.22 8.13
N GLY A 152 -10.59 14.56 7.04
CA GLY A 152 -9.64 13.87 6.16
C GLY A 152 -9.14 12.50 6.68
N PRO A 153 -8.14 11.89 6.00
CA PRO A 153 -7.61 10.59 6.38
C PRO A 153 -6.81 10.65 7.69
N VAL A 154 -7.07 9.71 8.60
CA VAL A 154 -6.32 9.55 9.85
C VAL A 154 -4.86 9.20 9.53
N MET A 155 -3.92 10.02 10.04
CA MET A 155 -2.47 9.87 9.83
C MET A 155 -2.11 9.66 8.34
N PRO A 156 -2.24 10.67 7.47
CA PRO A 156 -2.05 10.50 6.03
C PRO A 156 -0.68 9.93 5.69
N ILE A 157 -0.65 8.92 4.82
CA ILE A 157 0.60 8.29 4.37
C ILE A 157 1.25 9.18 3.33
N ARG A 158 2.50 9.57 3.57
CA ARG A 158 3.33 10.37 2.66
C ARG A 158 4.48 9.51 2.14
N ASN A 159 4.86 9.73 0.88
CA ASN A 159 6.08 9.14 0.33
C ASN A 159 7.26 10.00 0.77
N VAL A 160 8.10 9.44 1.64
CA VAL A 160 9.31 10.11 2.15
C VAL A 160 10.52 9.57 1.39
N PHE A 161 11.43 10.46 1.02
CA PHE A 161 12.71 10.14 0.40
C PHE A 161 13.83 10.61 1.32
N LYS A 162 14.80 9.73 1.59
CA LYS A 162 16.00 10.10 2.34
C LYS A 162 16.89 10.94 1.41
N ARG A 163 17.23 12.16 1.83
CA ARG A 163 18.24 12.97 1.13
C ARG A 163 19.62 12.50 1.58
N GLU A 164 20.44 12.10 0.62
CA GLU A 164 21.81 11.68 0.86
C GLU A 164 22.75 12.88 0.76
N LYS A 165 23.82 12.91 1.58
CA LYS A 165 24.84 13.96 1.53
C LYS A 165 25.80 13.70 0.36
N ALA A 166 26.34 14.78 -0.21
CA ALA A 166 27.45 14.65 -1.16
C ALA A 166 28.63 13.96 -0.49
N ARG A 167 29.29 13.05 -1.22
CA ARG A 167 30.46 12.31 -0.75
C ARG A 167 31.48 12.22 -1.88
N VAL A 168 32.75 12.15 -1.50
CA VAL A 168 33.84 11.88 -2.44
C VAL A 168 33.65 10.47 -3.00
N ILE A 169 33.76 10.35 -4.32
CA ILE A 169 33.62 9.07 -5.04
C ILE A 169 34.87 8.23 -4.76
N SER A 170 34.69 6.99 -4.31
CA SER A 170 35.78 6.06 -4.09
C SER A 170 36.40 5.56 -5.41
N GLU A 171 37.66 5.13 -5.41
CA GLU A 171 38.29 4.54 -6.59
C GLU A 171 37.58 3.26 -7.06
N GLU A 172 36.98 2.49 -6.15
CA GLU A 172 36.15 1.32 -6.50
C GLU A 172 34.93 1.72 -7.33
N GLU A 173 34.22 2.78 -6.91
CA GLU A 173 33.05 3.29 -7.63
C GLU A 173 33.41 3.89 -8.99
N LYS A 174 34.59 4.52 -9.12
CA LYS A 174 35.11 5.01 -10.41
C LYS A 174 35.40 3.86 -11.36
N ASN A 175 35.96 2.77 -10.85
CA ASN A 175 36.34 1.60 -11.65
C ASN A 175 35.18 0.62 -11.92
N PHE A 176 33.99 0.84 -11.32
CA PHE A 176 32.85 -0.05 -11.47
C PHE A 176 32.22 0.03 -12.87
N LYS A 177 32.35 -1.05 -13.66
CA LYS A 177 31.81 -1.18 -15.02
C LYS A 177 30.31 -1.52 -15.01
N ALA A 178 29.45 -0.57 -14.65
CA ALA A 178 28.01 -0.79 -14.47
C ALA A 178 27.30 -1.48 -15.67
N PHE A 179 27.58 -1.05 -16.91
CA PHE A 179 26.98 -1.66 -18.10
C PHE A 179 27.42 -3.11 -18.30
N ALA A 180 28.72 -3.40 -18.14
CA ALA A 180 29.25 -4.76 -18.23
C ALA A 180 28.63 -5.67 -17.15
N SER A 181 28.52 -5.18 -15.91
CA SER A 181 27.86 -5.89 -14.80
C SER A 181 26.41 -6.23 -15.13
N LEU A 182 25.64 -5.30 -15.73
CA LEU A 182 24.25 -5.55 -16.16
C LEU A 182 24.18 -6.62 -17.26
N ARG A 183 25.09 -6.60 -18.23
CA ARG A 183 25.13 -7.59 -19.31
C ARG A 183 25.50 -8.98 -18.80
N MET A 184 26.50 -9.07 -17.92
CA MET A 184 26.93 -10.33 -17.29
C MET A 184 25.84 -10.91 -16.39
N ALA A 185 25.12 -10.07 -15.61
CA ALA A 185 24.00 -10.53 -14.79
C ALA A 185 22.88 -11.16 -15.65
N ARG A 186 22.52 -10.55 -16.78
CA ARG A 186 21.56 -11.12 -17.73
C ARG A 186 22.05 -12.44 -18.33
N ALA A 187 23.33 -12.51 -18.72
CA ALA A 187 23.92 -13.73 -19.28
C ALA A 187 23.96 -14.88 -18.25
N ASN A 188 24.36 -14.59 -17.01
CA ASN A 188 24.40 -15.56 -15.92
C ASN A 188 23.00 -16.08 -15.58
N ALA A 189 21.99 -15.21 -15.48
CA ALA A 189 20.61 -15.62 -15.24
C ALA A 189 20.07 -16.51 -16.38
N ARG A 190 20.40 -16.19 -17.64
CA ARG A 190 20.01 -16.99 -18.81
C ARG A 190 20.71 -18.35 -18.85
N LEU A 191 21.99 -18.40 -18.51
CA LEU A 191 22.83 -19.60 -18.67
C LEU A 191 22.93 -20.45 -17.39
N PHE A 192 22.25 -20.08 -16.30
CA PHE A 192 22.33 -20.78 -15.01
C PHE A 192 22.05 -22.28 -15.14
N GLY A 193 20.90 -22.65 -15.72
CA GLY A 193 20.52 -24.05 -15.88
C GLY A 193 21.43 -24.84 -16.81
N ILE A 194 21.88 -24.23 -17.92
CA ILE A 194 22.79 -24.88 -18.88
C ILE A 194 24.15 -25.15 -18.22
N ARG A 195 24.68 -24.19 -17.46
CA ARG A 195 25.94 -24.35 -16.74
C ARG A 195 25.83 -25.41 -15.64
N ALA A 196 24.72 -25.44 -14.91
CA ALA A 196 24.46 -26.49 -13.90
C ALA A 196 24.35 -27.88 -14.55
N LYS A 197 23.66 -28.01 -15.69
CA LYS A 197 23.57 -29.27 -16.45
C LYS A 197 24.94 -29.74 -16.93
N ARG A 198 25.73 -28.87 -17.56
CA ARG A 198 27.09 -29.20 -18.03
C ARG A 198 28.02 -29.60 -16.88
N ALA A 199 27.92 -28.92 -15.74
CA ALA A 199 28.69 -29.28 -14.54
C ALA A 199 28.29 -30.66 -14.01
N LYS A 200 26.99 -31.00 -14.04
CA LYS A 200 26.49 -32.34 -13.67
C LYS A 200 26.98 -33.43 -14.63
N GLU A 201 26.87 -33.19 -15.95
CA GLU A 201 27.35 -34.13 -16.98
C GLU A 201 28.86 -34.37 -16.88
N ALA A 202 29.65 -33.31 -16.66
CA ALA A 202 31.10 -33.44 -16.45
C ALA A 202 31.43 -34.26 -15.19
N ALA A 203 30.69 -34.04 -14.09
CA ALA A 203 30.87 -34.82 -12.87
C ALA A 203 30.49 -36.31 -13.04
N GLU A 204 29.42 -36.61 -13.79
CA GLU A 204 29.03 -37.98 -14.13
C GLU A 204 30.11 -38.68 -14.97
N GLN A 205 30.68 -37.98 -15.96
CA GLN A 205 31.80 -38.48 -16.77
C GLN A 205 33.06 -38.73 -15.93
N ASP A 206 33.37 -37.85 -14.97
CA ASP A 206 34.53 -38.04 -14.08
C ASP A 206 34.32 -39.17 -13.07
N VAL A 207 33.07 -39.50 -12.71
CA VAL A 207 32.72 -40.69 -11.92
C VAL A 207 32.87 -41.96 -12.76
N GLU A 208 32.41 -41.93 -14.01
CA GLU A 208 32.56 -43.05 -14.94
C GLU A 208 34.04 -43.36 -15.23
N LYS A 209 34.88 -42.33 -15.41
CA LYS A 209 36.34 -42.49 -15.57
C LYS A 209 37.07 -43.08 -14.35
N LYS A 210 36.48 -42.99 -13.16
CA LYS A 210 37.06 -43.53 -11.92
C LYS A 210 36.63 -44.98 -11.64
N LYS A 211 35.62 -45.47 -12.33
CA LYS A 211 35.21 -46.88 -12.29
C LYS A 211 36.04 -47.68 -13.30
#